data_AF-A0A7V6GP01-F1
#
_entry.id   AF-A0A7V6GP01-F1
#
_cell.length_a   1.000
_cell.length_b   1.000
_cell.length_c   1.000
_cell.angle_alpha   90.00
_cell.angle_beta   90.00
_cell.angle_gamma   90.00
#
_symmetry.space_group_name_H-M   'P 1'
#
loop_
_entity.id
_entity.type
_entity.pdbx_description
1 polymer ?
#
loop_
_entity_poly.entity_id
_entity_poly.type
_entity_poly.pdbx_seq_one_letter_code
_entity_poly.pdbx_strand_id
1 'polypeptide(L)'
;MKITQNFQNPNPTLYLVATPIGNLEDITLRAIRILKEVDYIFCEDTRHSRILLEYYDIKNKLDSYFEFNKEVKGEKIISLLREGKSVALITDAGTPGISDPGYEIAKLAIELDFNVVPIPGASAILPALITSGLIIQPFTFLGFLPRVEEKQKTLLNDYKYRAETLVIYEASTRIYKTLENISNVLGNRNISIARELTKKFETIIRGSINEIIENKPDIIGECVIIVEGGDPKDYFKDLNIDDHVKHYLELGYSEKDSMKRVAKDLGKSKSEIYELYKIRREK
;
A
#
# COMPACT_ATOMS: atom_id res chain seq x y z
N MET A 1 -11.78 25.56 -5.87
CA MET A 1 -11.36 24.58 -6.90
C MET A 1 -10.02 25.06 -7.45
N LYS A 2 -8.99 24.22 -7.43
CA LYS A 2 -7.66 24.54 -7.96
C LYS A 2 -7.40 23.67 -9.19
N ILE A 3 -7.08 24.29 -10.32
CA ILE A 3 -6.77 23.59 -11.56
C ILE A 3 -5.29 23.87 -11.86
N THR A 4 -4.48 22.81 -11.94
CA THR A 4 -3.06 22.94 -12.24
C THR A 4 -2.76 22.35 -13.61
N GLN A 5 -2.25 23.19 -14.52
CA GLN A 5 -1.76 22.77 -15.83
C GLN A 5 -0.23 22.78 -15.82
N ASN A 6 0.35 21.73 -15.24
CA ASN A 6 1.80 21.63 -14.94
C ASN A 6 2.76 21.95 -16.11
N PHE A 7 2.31 21.86 -17.36
CA PHE A 7 3.14 22.09 -18.56
C PHE A 7 2.69 23.29 -19.41
N GLN A 8 1.70 24.06 -18.95
CA GLN A 8 1.16 25.22 -19.69
C GLN A 8 1.45 26.55 -18.97
N ASN A 9 2.23 26.52 -17.90
CA ASN A 9 2.65 27.70 -17.16
C ASN A 9 4.17 27.64 -16.94
N PRO A 10 4.84 28.80 -16.70
CA PRO A 10 6.26 28.85 -16.44
C PRO A 10 6.60 28.57 -14.96
N ASN A 11 5.69 27.98 -14.17
CA ASN A 11 5.90 27.87 -12.74
C ASN A 11 7.05 26.89 -12.43
N PRO A 12 7.86 27.20 -11.41
CA PRO A 12 8.87 26.29 -10.88
C PRO A 12 8.23 24.96 -10.49
N THR A 13 8.96 23.87 -10.75
CA THR A 13 8.38 22.52 -10.70
C THR A 13 9.16 21.61 -9.76
N LEU A 14 8.41 20.96 -8.86
CA LEU A 14 8.85 19.80 -8.10
C LEU A 14 8.47 18.53 -8.87
N TYR A 15 9.48 17.80 -9.34
CA TYR A 15 9.32 16.51 -10.00
C TYR A 15 9.42 15.38 -8.97
N LEU A 16 8.41 14.52 -8.88
CA LEU A 16 8.47 13.28 -8.11
C LEU A 16 8.88 12.16 -9.06
N VAL A 17 10.14 11.73 -9.00
CA VAL A 17 10.72 10.85 -10.01
C VAL A 17 10.90 9.44 -9.45
N ALA A 18 10.15 8.48 -10.02
CA ALA A 18 10.32 7.08 -9.68
C ALA A 18 11.68 6.55 -10.14
N THR A 19 12.35 5.81 -9.25
CA THR A 19 13.64 5.15 -9.47
C THR A 19 13.47 3.63 -9.55
N PRO A 20 14.43 2.89 -10.13
CA PRO A 20 14.44 1.44 -10.11
C PRO A 20 14.28 0.82 -8.71
N ILE A 21 13.72 -0.39 -8.63
CA ILE A 21 13.57 -1.16 -7.38
C ILE A 21 14.58 -2.31 -7.22
N GLY A 22 15.54 -2.41 -8.14
CA GLY A 22 16.55 -3.47 -8.12
C GLY A 22 17.35 -3.59 -9.41
N ASN A 23 16.71 -3.40 -10.56
CA ASN A 23 17.37 -3.39 -11.86
C ASN A 23 17.46 -1.98 -12.44
N LEU A 24 18.68 -1.49 -12.67
CA LEU A 24 18.92 -0.14 -13.19
C LEU A 24 18.19 0.14 -14.51
N GLU A 25 17.90 -0.88 -15.32
CA GLU A 25 17.19 -0.78 -16.60
C GLU A 25 15.70 -0.40 -16.46
N ASP A 26 15.11 -0.54 -15.27
CA ASP A 26 13.69 -0.22 -15.04
C ASP A 26 13.40 1.29 -14.92
N ILE A 27 14.43 2.14 -15.03
CA ILE A 27 14.24 3.58 -15.09
C ILE A 27 13.62 3.98 -16.44
N THR A 28 12.76 5.00 -16.43
CA THR A 28 12.18 5.49 -17.69
C THR A 28 13.12 6.49 -18.38
N LEU A 29 13.07 6.54 -19.72
CA LEU A 29 13.79 7.56 -20.50
C LEU A 29 13.42 8.99 -20.07
N ARG A 30 12.15 9.19 -19.67
CA ARG A 30 11.67 10.49 -19.16
C ARG A 30 12.27 10.81 -17.79
N ALA A 31 12.42 9.84 -16.89
CA ALA A 31 13.10 10.05 -15.61
C ALA A 31 14.57 10.48 -15.83
N ILE A 32 15.31 9.78 -16.70
CA ILE A 32 16.70 10.15 -17.05
C ILE A 32 16.75 11.60 -17.58
N ARG A 33 15.90 11.94 -18.55
CA ARG A 33 15.86 13.29 -19.13
C ARG A 33 15.60 14.35 -18.05
N ILE A 34 14.55 14.17 -17.24
CA ILE A 34 14.18 15.12 -16.20
C ILE A 34 15.30 15.28 -15.17
N LEU A 35 15.92 14.17 -14.72
CA LEU A 35 17.02 14.24 -13.76
C LEU A 35 18.25 14.98 -14.31
N LYS A 36 18.49 14.95 -15.63
CA LYS A 36 19.53 15.77 -16.28
C LYS A 36 19.16 17.24 -16.41
N GLU A 37 17.88 17.56 -16.53
CA GLU A 37 17.37 18.92 -16.76
C GLU A 37 17.15 19.74 -15.48
N VAL A 38 16.83 19.11 -14.34
CA VAL A 38 16.56 19.81 -13.07
C VAL A 38 17.82 20.46 -12.47
N ASP A 39 17.66 21.53 -11.70
CA ASP A 39 18.81 22.18 -11.05
C ASP A 39 19.33 21.39 -9.82
N TYR A 40 18.42 20.75 -9.10
CA TYR A 40 18.69 20.01 -7.86
C TYR A 40 17.95 18.68 -7.80
N ILE A 41 18.60 17.68 -7.21
CA ILE A 41 18.04 16.37 -6.90
C ILE A 41 18.11 16.18 -5.38
N PHE A 42 16.99 15.81 -4.77
CA PHE A 42 16.88 15.40 -3.38
C PHE A 42 16.57 13.91 -3.31
N CYS A 43 17.21 13.21 -2.37
CA CYS A 43 17.04 11.76 -2.18
C CYS A 43 17.13 11.37 -0.70
N GLU A 44 16.72 10.15 -0.35
CA GLU A 44 16.87 9.63 1.01
C GLU A 44 18.35 9.39 1.36
N ASP A 45 19.06 8.53 0.61
CA ASP A 45 20.49 8.30 0.76
C ASP A 45 21.28 8.73 -0.48
N THR A 46 22.08 9.79 -0.31
CA THR A 46 22.97 10.31 -1.37
C THR A 46 24.05 9.33 -1.81
N ARG A 47 24.43 8.34 -0.99
CA ARG A 47 25.41 7.31 -1.33
C ARG A 47 24.81 6.30 -2.28
N HIS A 48 23.60 5.83 -1.97
CA HIS A 48 22.84 4.91 -2.80
C HIS A 48 22.45 5.56 -4.13
N SER A 49 21.82 6.73 -4.07
CA SER A 49 21.37 7.46 -5.26
C SER A 49 22.51 7.85 -6.20
N ARG A 50 23.73 8.10 -5.68
CA ARG A 50 24.89 8.42 -6.52
C ARG A 50 25.23 7.30 -7.52
N ILE A 51 25.03 6.03 -7.17
CA ILE A 51 25.27 4.89 -8.06
C ILE A 51 24.38 5.00 -9.31
N LEU A 52 23.08 5.29 -9.10
CA LEU A 52 22.13 5.48 -10.19
C LEU A 52 22.51 6.69 -11.06
N LEU A 53 22.86 7.81 -10.44
CA LEU A 53 23.20 9.04 -11.15
C LEU A 53 24.48 8.87 -11.99
N GLU A 54 25.50 8.21 -11.45
CA GLU A 54 26.75 7.91 -12.15
C GLU A 54 26.51 6.98 -13.35
N TYR A 55 25.70 5.91 -13.17
CA TYR A 55 25.37 4.98 -14.25
C TYR A 55 24.74 5.68 -15.46
N TYR A 56 23.92 6.72 -15.22
CA TYR A 56 23.22 7.47 -16.27
C TYR A 56 23.90 8.79 -16.67
N ASP A 57 25.10 9.08 -16.17
CA ASP A 57 25.85 10.33 -16.39
C ASP A 57 25.01 11.58 -16.04
N ILE A 58 24.43 11.58 -14.83
CA ILE A 58 23.67 12.70 -14.25
C ILE A 58 24.57 13.44 -13.24
N LYS A 59 24.83 14.73 -13.49
CA LYS A 59 25.85 15.52 -12.75
C LYS A 59 25.25 16.61 -11.86
N ASN A 60 23.93 16.61 -11.73
CA ASN A 60 23.16 17.64 -11.07
C ASN A 60 23.43 17.62 -9.55
N LYS A 61 23.14 18.74 -8.87
CA LYS A 61 23.44 18.87 -7.44
C LYS A 61 22.56 17.92 -6.63
N LEU A 62 23.19 17.04 -5.86
CA LEU A 62 22.52 16.05 -5.00
C LEU A 62 22.55 16.50 -3.53
N ASP A 63 21.40 16.42 -2.85
CA ASP A 63 21.27 16.68 -1.42
C ASP A 63 20.31 15.65 -0.78
N SER A 64 20.37 15.50 0.54
CA SER A 64 19.52 14.56 1.26
C SER A 64 18.19 15.18 1.69
N TYR A 65 17.12 14.37 1.65
CA TYR A 65 15.79 14.65 2.15
C TYR A 65 15.17 13.35 2.68
N PHE A 66 15.04 13.23 4.00
CA PHE A 66 14.55 12.04 4.70
C PHE A 66 13.85 12.43 6.01
N GLU A 67 13.22 11.46 6.67
CA GLU A 67 12.27 11.69 7.77
C GLU A 67 12.78 12.66 8.85
N PHE A 68 14.03 12.52 9.30
CA PHE A 68 14.58 13.34 10.39
C PHE A 68 14.99 14.76 9.99
N ASN A 69 15.11 15.06 8.69
CA ASN A 69 15.52 16.39 8.22
C ASN A 69 14.46 17.07 7.31
N LYS A 70 13.28 16.45 7.18
CA LYS A 70 12.25 16.83 6.22
C LYS A 70 11.74 18.26 6.38
N GLU A 71 11.74 18.80 7.61
CA GLU A 71 11.35 20.19 7.88
C GLU A 71 12.38 21.16 7.29
N VAL A 72 13.64 21.08 7.74
CA VAL A 72 14.74 21.96 7.31
C VAL A 72 15.01 21.86 5.81
N LYS A 73 15.06 20.63 5.29
CA LYS A 73 15.30 20.41 3.87
C LYS A 73 14.07 20.73 3.02
N GLY A 74 12.86 20.60 3.57
CA GLY A 74 11.62 21.03 2.93
C GLY A 74 11.63 22.53 2.67
N GLU A 75 12.01 23.34 3.67
CA GLU A 75 12.17 24.80 3.50
C GLU A 75 13.17 25.14 2.40
N LYS A 76 14.30 24.41 2.34
CA LYS A 76 15.29 24.57 1.28
C LYS A 76 14.70 24.27 -0.11
N ILE A 77 13.96 23.17 -0.26
CA ILE A 77 13.29 22.82 -1.53
C ILE A 77 12.35 23.95 -1.95
N ILE A 78 11.54 24.46 -1.02
CA ILE A 78 10.62 25.57 -1.30
C ILE A 78 11.38 26.85 -1.68
N SER A 79 12.51 27.17 -1.02
CA SER A 79 13.35 28.32 -1.41
C SER A 79 13.83 28.20 -2.85
N LEU A 80 14.34 27.02 -3.23
CA LEU A 80 14.81 26.77 -4.59
C LEU A 80 13.68 26.95 -5.61
N LEU A 81 12.48 26.43 -5.33
CA LEU A 81 11.32 26.65 -6.18
C LEU A 81 10.98 28.15 -6.30
N ARG A 82 11.01 28.92 -5.20
CA ARG A 82 10.80 30.38 -5.24
C ARG A 82 11.83 31.12 -6.09
N GLU A 83 13.06 30.62 -6.13
CA GLU A 83 14.15 31.15 -6.97
C GLU A 83 14.01 30.80 -8.46
N GLY A 84 12.92 30.12 -8.86
CA GLY A 84 12.70 29.73 -10.25
C GLY A 84 13.32 28.39 -10.63
N LYS A 85 13.87 27.64 -9.66
CA LYS A 85 14.60 26.40 -9.92
C LYS A 85 13.67 25.20 -10.07
N SER A 86 14.08 24.26 -10.91
CA SER A 86 13.42 22.96 -11.00
C SER A 86 14.10 21.96 -10.07
N VAL A 87 13.30 21.22 -9.30
CA VAL A 87 13.80 20.28 -8.29
C VAL A 87 13.22 18.90 -8.56
N ALA A 88 14.05 17.86 -8.53
CA ALA A 88 13.58 16.48 -8.47
C ALA A 88 13.70 15.92 -7.05
N LEU A 89 12.67 15.21 -6.62
CA LEU A 89 12.73 14.29 -5.49
C LEU A 89 12.73 12.86 -6.03
N ILE A 90 13.72 12.08 -5.62
CA ILE A 90 13.81 10.63 -5.84
C ILE A 90 13.77 9.91 -4.49
N THR A 91 13.42 8.63 -4.52
CA THR A 91 13.56 7.72 -3.38
C THR A 91 14.61 6.67 -3.72
N ASP A 92 15.11 5.94 -2.73
CA ASP A 92 16.14 4.92 -2.92
C ASP A 92 15.65 3.78 -3.83
N ALA A 93 14.35 3.48 -3.78
CA ALA A 93 13.72 2.49 -4.66
C ALA A 93 12.24 2.79 -4.90
N GLY A 94 11.84 2.87 -6.18
CA GLY A 94 10.45 2.98 -6.59
C GLY A 94 9.90 4.40 -6.63
N THR A 95 8.62 4.56 -6.33
CA THR A 95 7.90 5.84 -6.46
C THR A 95 7.96 6.66 -5.16
N PRO A 96 8.45 7.92 -5.20
CA PRO A 96 8.47 8.80 -4.04
C PRO A 96 7.07 9.08 -3.45
N GLY A 97 7.02 9.28 -2.13
CA GLY A 97 5.86 9.77 -1.38
C GLY A 97 4.89 8.70 -0.88
N ILE A 98 5.26 7.41 -0.98
CA ILE A 98 4.43 6.29 -0.49
C ILE A 98 4.90 5.77 0.87
N SER A 99 6.22 5.58 1.04
CA SER A 99 6.83 5.08 2.28
C SER A 99 8.04 5.93 2.72
N ASP A 100 8.12 7.14 2.16
CA ASP A 100 9.17 8.12 2.36
C ASP A 100 8.50 9.51 2.53
N PRO A 101 9.22 10.57 2.97
CA PRO A 101 8.62 11.87 3.28
C PRO A 101 8.21 12.70 2.04
N GLY A 102 8.16 12.11 0.85
CA GLY A 102 7.82 12.81 -0.38
C GLY A 102 6.40 13.38 -0.42
N TYR A 103 5.46 12.80 0.33
CA TYR A 103 4.08 13.30 0.42
C TYR A 103 4.03 14.71 1.04
N GLU A 104 4.76 14.93 2.14
CA GLU A 104 4.73 16.20 2.87
C GLU A 104 5.24 17.37 2.03
N ILE A 105 6.36 17.17 1.31
CA ILE A 105 6.90 18.23 0.45
C ILE A 105 6.04 18.46 -0.79
N ALA A 106 5.45 17.40 -1.37
CA ALA A 106 4.50 17.54 -2.47
C ALA A 106 3.28 18.35 -2.04
N LYS A 107 2.72 18.05 -0.86
CA LYS A 107 1.60 18.79 -0.27
C LYS A 107 1.95 20.26 -0.06
N LEU A 108 3.09 20.56 0.55
CA LEU A 108 3.55 21.93 0.78
C LEU A 108 3.77 22.69 -0.53
N ALA A 109 4.38 22.07 -1.54
CA ALA A 109 4.56 22.67 -2.86
C ALA A 109 3.22 22.99 -3.54
N ILE A 110 2.25 22.07 -3.43
CA ILE A 110 0.88 22.29 -3.92
C ILE A 110 0.24 23.46 -3.17
N GLU A 111 0.32 23.53 -1.85
CA GLU A 111 -0.25 24.63 -1.05
C GLU A 111 0.32 25.99 -1.45
N LEU A 112 1.58 26.05 -1.88
CA LEU A 112 2.28 27.25 -2.31
C LEU A 112 2.21 27.54 -3.82
N ASP A 113 1.28 26.91 -4.54
CA ASP A 113 1.04 27.14 -5.98
C ASP A 113 2.20 26.76 -6.93
N PHE A 114 3.14 25.93 -6.47
CA PHE A 114 4.15 25.33 -7.35
C PHE A 114 3.57 24.17 -8.15
N ASN A 115 4.18 23.90 -9.31
CA ASN A 115 3.87 22.70 -10.07
C ASN A 115 4.43 21.47 -9.33
N VAL A 116 3.62 20.42 -9.22
CA VAL A 116 4.06 19.11 -8.75
C VAL A 116 3.77 18.09 -9.83
N VAL A 117 4.83 17.49 -10.37
CA VAL A 117 4.77 16.63 -11.56
C VAL A 117 5.26 15.23 -11.21
N PRO A 118 4.38 14.21 -11.21
CA PRO A 118 4.84 12.83 -11.09
C PRO A 118 5.49 12.38 -12.41
N ILE A 119 6.67 11.77 -12.31
CA ILE A 119 7.28 10.98 -13.37
C ILE A 119 7.01 9.51 -13.06
N PRO A 120 6.15 8.83 -13.84
CA PRO A 120 5.83 7.42 -13.61
C PRO A 120 7.07 6.54 -13.83
N GLY A 121 7.12 5.41 -13.13
CA GLY A 121 8.19 4.44 -13.22
C GLY A 121 7.95 3.24 -12.31
N ALA A 122 9.03 2.59 -11.89
CA ALA A 122 8.98 1.34 -11.15
C ALA A 122 8.25 1.47 -9.80
N SER A 123 7.54 0.40 -9.43
CA SER A 123 6.92 0.20 -8.13
C SER A 123 6.90 -1.29 -7.85
N ALA A 124 7.10 -1.71 -6.60
CA ALA A 124 7.06 -3.13 -6.24
C ALA A 124 5.62 -3.68 -6.17
N ILE A 125 4.60 -2.81 -6.01
CA ILE A 125 3.20 -3.19 -5.84
C ILE A 125 2.67 -3.95 -7.06
N LEU A 126 2.76 -3.33 -8.25
CA LEU A 126 2.12 -3.87 -9.45
C LEU A 126 2.79 -5.16 -9.95
N PRO A 127 4.13 -5.26 -10.06
CA PRO A 127 4.79 -6.52 -10.44
C PRO A 127 4.46 -7.67 -9.48
N ALA A 128 4.45 -7.42 -8.16
CA ALA A 128 4.04 -8.42 -7.18
C ALA A 128 2.59 -8.87 -7.40
N LEU A 129 1.68 -7.92 -7.63
CA LEU A 129 0.26 -8.18 -7.79
C LEU A 129 -0.03 -8.96 -9.09
N ILE A 130 0.48 -8.51 -10.24
CA ILE A 130 0.20 -9.15 -11.54
C ILE A 130 0.84 -10.53 -11.67
N THR A 131 1.92 -10.80 -10.93
CA THR A 131 2.54 -12.12 -10.89
C THR A 131 1.97 -13.01 -9.78
N SER A 132 1.11 -12.51 -8.89
CA SER A 132 0.63 -13.27 -7.72
C SER A 132 -0.20 -14.51 -8.06
N GLY A 133 -0.93 -14.50 -9.17
CA GLY A 133 -1.95 -15.52 -9.47
C GLY A 133 -3.27 -15.34 -8.69
N LEU A 134 -3.41 -14.27 -7.91
CA LEU A 134 -4.64 -13.92 -7.19
C LEU A 134 -5.46 -12.90 -7.98
N ILE A 135 -6.69 -12.63 -7.53
CA ILE A 135 -7.54 -11.57 -8.07
C ILE A 135 -6.82 -10.22 -7.89
N ILE A 136 -6.64 -9.46 -8.96
CA ILE A 136 -5.87 -8.21 -8.92
C ILE A 136 -6.73 -6.94 -8.83
N GLN A 137 -8.06 -7.06 -8.89
CA GLN A 137 -8.97 -5.92 -8.79
C GLN A 137 -10.33 -6.31 -8.17
N PRO A 138 -10.85 -5.55 -7.20
CA PRO A 138 -10.17 -4.47 -6.48
C PRO A 138 -9.03 -5.00 -5.59
N PHE A 139 -8.07 -4.13 -5.27
CA PHE A 139 -7.02 -4.41 -4.28
C PHE A 139 -6.84 -3.22 -3.34
N THR A 140 -6.31 -3.49 -2.15
CA THR A 140 -5.93 -2.46 -1.17
C THR A 140 -4.46 -2.62 -0.83
N PHE A 141 -3.71 -1.52 -0.93
CA PHE A 141 -2.33 -1.46 -0.45
C PHE A 141 -2.29 -0.96 1.00
N LEU A 142 -1.71 -1.76 1.89
CA LEU A 142 -1.63 -1.48 3.34
C LEU A 142 -0.27 -0.89 3.76
N GLY A 143 0.71 -0.85 2.87
CA GLY A 143 2.09 -0.51 3.24
C GLY A 143 2.70 -1.55 4.17
N PHE A 144 3.52 -1.07 5.11
CA PHE A 144 4.09 -1.92 6.17
C PHE A 144 3.12 -2.07 7.33
N LEU A 145 2.91 -3.30 7.79
CA LEU A 145 2.11 -3.53 8.99
C LEU A 145 2.80 -2.96 10.24
N PRO A 146 2.03 -2.41 11.21
CA PRO A 146 2.56 -1.92 12.48
C PRO A 146 3.51 -2.90 13.14
N ARG A 147 4.54 -2.45 13.86
CA ARG A 147 5.45 -3.39 14.57
C ARG A 147 4.80 -4.05 15.78
N VAL A 148 3.80 -3.41 16.37
CA VAL A 148 3.10 -3.91 17.56
C VAL A 148 2.01 -4.89 17.12
N GLU A 149 2.09 -6.13 17.61
CA GLU A 149 1.18 -7.23 17.22
C GLU A 149 -0.30 -6.88 17.38
N GLU A 150 -0.71 -6.30 18.51
CA GLU A 150 -2.11 -5.91 18.72
C GLU A 150 -2.59 -4.86 17.71
N LYS A 151 -1.73 -3.89 17.33
CA LYS A 151 -2.07 -2.92 16.28
C LYS A 151 -2.18 -3.58 14.91
N GLN A 152 -1.36 -4.60 14.63
CA GLN A 152 -1.51 -5.40 13.40
C GLN A 152 -2.85 -6.13 13.38
N LYS A 153 -3.22 -6.81 14.47
CA LYS A 153 -4.49 -7.54 14.56
C LYS A 153 -5.68 -6.62 14.38
N THR A 154 -5.68 -5.46 15.05
CA THR A 154 -6.74 -4.45 14.88
C THR A 154 -6.87 -4.03 13.43
N LEU A 155 -5.76 -3.69 12.76
CA LEU A 155 -5.77 -3.31 11.36
C LEU A 155 -6.27 -4.44 10.45
N LEU A 156 -5.80 -5.67 10.66
CA LEU A 156 -6.19 -6.83 9.83
C LEU A 156 -7.66 -7.19 10.00
N ASN A 157 -8.25 -7.00 11.18
CA ASN A 157 -9.68 -7.26 11.41
C ASN A 157 -10.58 -6.45 10.48
N ASP A 158 -10.18 -5.22 10.11
CA ASP A 158 -10.93 -4.38 9.16
C ASP A 158 -11.06 -5.03 7.77
N TYR A 159 -10.17 -5.97 7.44
CA TYR A 159 -10.09 -6.67 6.15
C TYR A 159 -10.49 -8.16 6.22
N LYS A 160 -11.00 -8.62 7.35
CA LYS A 160 -11.34 -10.04 7.56
C LYS A 160 -12.36 -10.60 6.57
N TYR A 161 -13.33 -9.79 6.15
CA TYR A 161 -14.39 -10.20 5.22
C TYR A 161 -14.40 -9.41 3.91
N ARG A 162 -13.37 -8.62 3.67
CA ARG A 162 -13.26 -7.77 2.49
C ARG A 162 -12.78 -8.59 1.30
N ALA A 163 -13.50 -8.50 0.18
CA ALA A 163 -13.25 -9.30 -1.02
C ALA A 163 -12.01 -8.83 -1.80
N GLU A 164 -11.55 -7.60 -1.58
CA GLU A 164 -10.35 -7.09 -2.23
C GLU A 164 -9.08 -7.83 -1.78
N THR A 165 -8.15 -8.00 -2.72
CA THR A 165 -6.81 -8.51 -2.42
C THR A 165 -6.00 -7.47 -1.65
N LEU A 166 -5.21 -7.92 -0.68
CA LEU A 166 -4.36 -7.03 0.13
C LEU A 166 -2.92 -7.08 -0.38
N VAL A 167 -2.26 -5.92 -0.44
CA VAL A 167 -0.84 -5.80 -0.77
C VAL A 167 -0.11 -5.20 0.42
N ILE A 168 0.90 -5.91 0.91
CA ILE A 168 1.64 -5.57 2.13
C ILE A 168 3.14 -5.56 1.81
N TYR A 169 3.86 -4.56 2.28
CA TYR A 169 5.32 -4.61 2.33
C TYR A 169 5.78 -5.22 3.64
N GLU A 170 6.80 -6.07 3.59
CA GLU A 170 7.37 -6.65 4.80
C GLU A 170 8.87 -6.91 4.66
N ALA A 171 9.58 -6.75 5.78
CA ALA A 171 10.99 -7.13 5.87
C ALA A 171 11.08 -8.67 6.02
N SER A 172 12.01 -9.30 5.30
CA SER A 172 12.15 -10.77 5.36
C SER A 172 12.31 -11.32 6.78
N THR A 173 12.98 -10.57 7.66
CA THR A 173 13.20 -10.94 9.08
C THR A 173 11.92 -11.02 9.90
N ARG A 174 10.83 -10.41 9.45
CA ARG A 174 9.52 -10.38 10.13
C ARG A 174 8.50 -11.31 9.49
N ILE A 175 8.79 -11.87 8.32
CA ILE A 175 7.76 -12.43 7.44
C ILE A 175 6.96 -13.54 8.11
N TYR A 176 7.62 -14.50 8.75
CA TYR A 176 6.94 -15.62 9.40
C TYR A 176 6.02 -15.18 10.55
N LYS A 177 6.47 -14.24 11.38
CA LYS A 177 5.64 -13.70 12.46
C LYS A 177 4.44 -12.93 11.90
N THR A 178 4.64 -12.19 10.81
CA THR A 178 3.55 -11.51 10.10
C THR A 178 2.57 -12.51 9.49
N LEU A 179 3.03 -13.60 8.89
CA LEU A 179 2.16 -14.66 8.35
C LEU A 179 1.35 -15.36 9.44
N GLU A 180 1.94 -15.66 10.59
CA GLU A 180 1.22 -16.19 11.76
C GLU A 180 0.10 -15.24 12.20
N ASN A 181 0.40 -13.94 12.31
CA ASN A 181 -0.59 -12.93 12.69
C ASN A 181 -1.71 -12.79 11.66
N ILE A 182 -1.37 -12.83 10.36
CA ILE A 182 -2.36 -12.83 9.28
C ILE A 182 -3.24 -14.09 9.38
N SER A 183 -2.65 -15.28 9.55
CA SER A 183 -3.40 -16.54 9.68
C SER A 183 -4.37 -16.51 10.87
N ASN A 184 -3.90 -15.99 12.01
CA ASN A 184 -4.71 -15.89 13.23
C ASN A 184 -5.95 -14.98 13.08
N VAL A 185 -5.89 -13.97 12.21
CA VAL A 185 -6.99 -12.99 12.05
C VAL A 185 -7.82 -13.26 10.80
N LEU A 186 -7.17 -13.52 9.67
CA LEU A 186 -7.77 -13.68 8.35
C LEU A 186 -8.03 -15.14 7.96
N GLY A 187 -7.52 -16.10 8.74
CA GLY A 187 -7.56 -17.53 8.43
C GLY A 187 -6.49 -17.96 7.43
N ASN A 188 -6.56 -19.24 7.01
CA ASN A 188 -5.61 -19.83 6.06
C ASN A 188 -5.91 -19.42 4.60
N ARG A 189 -5.66 -18.16 4.27
CA ARG A 189 -5.85 -17.62 2.91
C ARG A 189 -4.73 -18.04 1.95
N ASN A 190 -5.02 -18.03 0.65
CA ASN A 190 -3.96 -18.10 -0.35
C ASN A 190 -3.16 -16.78 -0.37
N ILE A 191 -1.85 -16.90 -0.54
CA ILE A 191 -0.94 -15.77 -0.62
C ILE A 191 0.08 -15.95 -1.74
N SER A 192 0.67 -14.83 -2.14
CA SER A 192 1.89 -14.79 -2.93
C SER A 192 2.93 -13.91 -2.24
N ILE A 193 4.16 -14.37 -2.11
CA ILE A 193 5.29 -13.60 -1.58
C ILE A 193 6.26 -13.37 -2.72
N ALA A 194 6.38 -12.12 -3.16
CA ALA A 194 7.37 -11.70 -4.13
C ALA A 194 8.59 -11.16 -3.39
N ARG A 195 9.75 -11.79 -3.56
CA ARG A 195 11.01 -11.33 -2.98
C ARG A 195 12.00 -10.91 -4.06
N GLU A 196 12.79 -9.89 -3.73
CA GLU A 196 13.90 -9.41 -4.59
C GLU A 196 13.45 -9.12 -6.03
N LEU A 197 12.27 -8.50 -6.18
CA LEU A 197 11.68 -8.15 -7.47
C LEU A 197 12.68 -7.36 -8.34
N THR A 198 12.74 -7.72 -9.62
CA THR A 198 13.64 -7.21 -10.66
C THR A 198 15.13 -7.55 -10.47
N LYS A 199 15.52 -8.10 -9.32
CA LYS A 199 16.93 -8.45 -9.02
C LYS A 199 17.25 -9.87 -9.50
N LYS A 200 18.54 -10.23 -9.49
CA LYS A 200 19.05 -11.54 -9.94
C LYS A 200 18.37 -12.74 -9.27
N PHE A 201 17.96 -12.59 -8.01
CA PHE A 201 17.35 -13.65 -7.21
C PHE A 201 15.85 -13.46 -7.01
N GLU A 202 15.16 -12.81 -7.95
CA GLU A 202 13.70 -12.69 -7.92
C GLU A 202 13.05 -14.06 -7.71
N THR A 203 12.08 -14.13 -6.80
CA THR A 203 11.29 -15.36 -6.57
C THR A 203 9.89 -15.00 -6.15
N ILE A 204 8.90 -15.65 -6.76
CA ILE A 204 7.48 -15.54 -6.41
C ILE A 204 7.01 -16.87 -5.80
N ILE A 205 6.80 -16.88 -4.49
CA ILE A 205 6.34 -18.04 -3.73
C ILE A 205 4.82 -17.96 -3.62
N ARG A 206 4.10 -19.05 -3.90
CA ARG A 206 2.63 -19.10 -3.85
C ARG A 206 2.17 -20.32 -3.07
N GLY A 207 1.06 -20.18 -2.36
CA GLY A 207 0.44 -21.25 -1.58
C GLY A 207 -0.47 -20.65 -0.52
N SER A 208 -1.08 -21.51 0.29
CA SER A 208 -1.76 -21.07 1.50
C SER A 208 -0.77 -20.63 2.58
N ILE A 209 -1.23 -19.78 3.50
CA ILE A 209 -0.38 -19.31 4.61
C ILE A 209 0.20 -20.49 5.40
N ASN A 210 -0.61 -21.50 5.70
CA ASN A 210 -0.18 -22.67 6.46
C ASN A 210 0.90 -23.47 5.72
N GLU A 211 0.74 -23.70 4.41
CA GLU A 211 1.76 -24.39 3.61
C GLU A 211 3.09 -23.64 3.63
N ILE A 212 3.07 -22.31 3.55
CA ILE A 212 4.30 -21.50 3.56
C ILE A 212 4.96 -21.49 4.95
N ILE A 213 4.16 -21.41 6.03
CA ILE A 213 4.69 -21.50 7.40
C ILE A 213 5.31 -22.89 7.66
N GLU A 214 4.66 -23.96 7.18
CA GLU A 214 5.14 -25.33 7.36
C GLU A 214 6.43 -25.61 6.57
N ASN A 215 6.46 -25.25 5.29
CA ASN A 215 7.64 -25.48 4.43
C ASN A 215 8.80 -24.55 4.75
N LYS A 216 8.50 -23.38 5.33
CA LYS A 216 9.46 -22.37 5.79
C LYS A 216 10.58 -22.09 4.76
N PRO A 217 10.24 -21.70 3.52
CA PRO A 217 11.23 -21.41 2.48
C PRO A 217 12.22 -20.32 2.93
N ASP A 218 13.44 -20.34 2.40
CA ASP A 218 14.38 -19.27 2.71
C ASP A 218 13.93 -17.97 2.02
N ILE A 219 13.56 -16.98 2.83
CA ILE A 219 13.07 -15.67 2.37
C ILE A 219 14.05 -14.63 2.88
N ILE A 220 14.77 -14.01 1.95
CA ILE A 220 15.78 -13.00 2.21
C ILE A 220 15.47 -11.77 1.34
N GLY A 221 15.76 -10.59 1.88
CA GLY A 221 15.65 -9.32 1.17
C GLY A 221 14.29 -8.65 1.37
N GLU A 222 13.92 -7.83 0.39
CA GLU A 222 12.68 -7.05 0.42
C GLU A 222 11.53 -7.89 -0.13
N CYS A 223 10.39 -7.86 0.56
CA CYS A 223 9.25 -8.71 0.24
C CYS A 223 7.97 -7.89 0.07
N VAL A 224 7.17 -8.29 -0.92
CA VAL A 224 5.78 -7.88 -1.08
C VAL A 224 4.90 -9.11 -0.89
N ILE A 225 3.97 -9.04 0.06
CA ILE A 225 2.99 -10.09 0.33
C ILE A 225 1.67 -9.67 -0.31
N ILE A 226 1.13 -10.54 -1.15
CA ILE A 226 -0.19 -10.43 -1.75
C ILE A 226 -1.08 -11.45 -1.04
N VAL A 227 -2.18 -10.99 -0.46
CA VAL A 227 -3.10 -11.82 0.33
C VAL A 227 -4.45 -11.86 -0.37
N GLU A 228 -4.99 -13.05 -0.57
CA GLU A 228 -6.35 -13.26 -1.08
C GLU A 228 -7.38 -12.51 -0.22
N GLY A 229 -8.45 -12.02 -0.85
CA GLY A 229 -9.59 -11.44 -0.14
C GLY A 229 -10.37 -12.47 0.70
N GLY A 230 -11.20 -11.98 1.61
CA GLY A 230 -12.20 -12.80 2.31
C GLY A 230 -13.53 -12.85 1.55
N ASP A 231 -14.50 -13.59 2.08
CA ASP A 231 -15.88 -13.55 1.59
C ASP A 231 -16.71 -12.57 2.44
N PRO A 232 -17.30 -11.50 1.87
CA PRO A 232 -18.20 -10.60 2.59
C PRO A 232 -19.39 -11.31 3.24
N LYS A 233 -19.80 -12.47 2.71
CA LYS A 233 -20.89 -13.28 3.29
C LYS A 233 -20.49 -13.91 4.63
N ASP A 234 -19.20 -14.12 4.87
CA ASP A 234 -18.72 -14.71 6.10
C ASP A 234 -18.84 -13.75 7.30
N TYR A 235 -18.93 -12.44 7.06
CA TYR A 235 -19.17 -11.44 8.12
C TYR A 235 -20.38 -11.80 8.99
N PHE A 236 -21.46 -12.22 8.33
CA PHE A 236 -22.71 -12.57 8.99
C PHE A 236 -22.67 -13.91 9.71
N LYS A 237 -21.78 -14.83 9.32
CA LYS A 237 -21.66 -16.15 9.96
C LYS A 237 -21.07 -16.05 11.36
N ASP A 238 -20.23 -15.05 11.59
CA ASP A 238 -19.58 -14.82 12.88
C ASP A 238 -20.44 -13.99 13.85
N LEU A 239 -21.55 -13.40 13.38
CA LEU A 239 -22.52 -12.71 14.23
C LEU A 239 -23.49 -13.71 14.89
N ASN A 240 -23.78 -13.50 16.17
CA ASN A 240 -24.94 -14.17 16.77
C ASN A 240 -26.24 -13.58 16.17
N ILE A 241 -27.32 -14.34 16.27
CA ILE A 241 -28.61 -13.96 15.67
C ILE A 241 -29.12 -12.61 16.20
N ASP A 242 -28.93 -12.32 17.50
CA ASP A 242 -29.41 -11.09 18.12
C ASP A 242 -28.71 -9.85 17.55
N ASP A 243 -27.37 -9.91 17.47
CA ASP A 243 -26.54 -8.83 16.92
C ASP A 243 -26.75 -8.67 15.41
N HIS A 244 -26.97 -9.76 14.68
CA HIS A 244 -27.26 -9.71 13.24
C HIS A 244 -28.63 -9.08 12.96
N VAL A 245 -29.66 -9.39 13.76
CA VAL A 245 -30.95 -8.70 13.65
C VAL A 245 -30.83 -7.24 14.06
N LYS A 246 -30.08 -6.94 15.13
CA LYS A 246 -29.82 -5.58 15.61
C LYS A 246 -29.13 -4.72 14.55
N HIS A 247 -28.14 -5.26 13.85
CA HIS A 247 -27.48 -4.59 12.73
C HIS A 247 -28.48 -4.06 11.70
N TYR A 248 -29.45 -4.88 11.28
CA TYR A 248 -30.47 -4.42 10.33
C TYR A 248 -31.49 -3.45 10.93
N LEU A 249 -31.80 -3.56 12.22
CA LEU A 249 -32.63 -2.57 12.91
C LEU A 249 -31.97 -1.19 12.94
N GLU A 250 -30.64 -1.14 13.20
CA GLU A 250 -29.86 0.11 13.20
C GLU A 250 -29.76 0.74 11.79
N LEU A 251 -29.82 -0.08 10.75
CA LEU A 251 -29.96 0.38 9.36
C LEU A 251 -31.39 0.84 9.00
N GLY A 252 -32.32 0.84 9.95
CA GLY A 252 -33.68 1.35 9.78
C GLY A 252 -34.69 0.34 9.23
N TYR A 253 -34.36 -0.95 9.13
CA TYR A 253 -35.30 -1.97 8.72
C TYR A 253 -36.28 -2.35 9.85
N SER A 254 -37.50 -2.76 9.49
CA SER A 254 -38.46 -3.31 10.46
C SER A 254 -37.96 -4.66 11.01
N GLU A 255 -38.35 -5.04 12.23
CA GLU A 255 -37.96 -6.32 12.83
C GLU A 255 -38.29 -7.53 11.92
N LYS A 256 -39.45 -7.47 11.24
CA LYS A 256 -39.89 -8.49 10.28
C LYS A 256 -38.97 -8.59 9.06
N ASP A 257 -38.48 -7.45 8.57
CA ASP A 257 -37.58 -7.37 7.42
C ASP A 257 -36.14 -7.70 7.80
N SER A 258 -35.69 -7.27 8.99
CA SER A 258 -34.40 -7.64 9.56
C SER A 258 -34.26 -9.16 9.67
N MET A 259 -35.23 -9.85 10.28
CA MET A 259 -35.22 -11.33 10.35
C MET A 259 -35.22 -12.01 8.96
N LYS A 260 -35.89 -11.41 7.96
CA LYS A 260 -35.88 -11.93 6.59
C LYS A 260 -34.50 -11.79 5.93
N ARG A 261 -33.79 -10.70 6.20
CA ARG A 261 -32.43 -10.46 5.69
C ARG A 261 -31.43 -11.40 6.37
N VAL A 262 -31.45 -11.51 7.70
CA VAL A 262 -30.66 -12.48 8.46
C VAL A 262 -30.83 -13.90 7.93
N ALA A 263 -32.06 -14.33 7.67
CA ALA A 263 -32.35 -15.64 7.09
C ALA A 263 -31.67 -15.83 5.72
N LYS A 264 -31.71 -14.80 4.86
CA LYS A 264 -31.07 -14.81 3.55
C LYS A 264 -29.54 -14.90 3.65
N ASP A 265 -28.92 -14.13 4.54
CA ASP A 265 -27.46 -14.07 4.69
C ASP A 265 -26.90 -15.39 5.25
N LEU A 266 -27.62 -16.01 6.18
CA LEU A 266 -27.24 -17.29 6.80
C LEU A 266 -27.68 -18.52 5.98
N GLY A 267 -28.41 -18.32 4.88
CA GLY A 267 -29.00 -19.42 4.09
C GLY A 267 -30.01 -20.27 4.86
N LYS A 268 -30.70 -19.68 5.86
CA LYS A 268 -31.70 -20.34 6.71
C LYS A 268 -33.12 -19.89 6.37
N SER A 269 -34.13 -20.60 6.87
CA SER A 269 -35.53 -20.18 6.76
C SER A 269 -35.84 -19.05 7.76
N LYS A 270 -36.82 -18.20 7.41
CA LYS A 270 -37.29 -17.13 8.32
C LYS A 270 -37.87 -17.69 9.63
N SER A 271 -38.48 -18.88 9.59
CA SER A 271 -39.06 -19.51 10.78
C SER A 271 -37.98 -19.87 11.79
N GLU A 272 -36.86 -20.42 11.33
CA GLU A 272 -35.72 -20.76 12.20
C GLU A 272 -35.11 -19.51 12.85
N ILE A 273 -34.98 -18.39 12.10
CA ILE A 273 -34.48 -17.13 12.68
C ILE A 273 -35.46 -16.57 13.72
N TYR A 274 -36.77 -16.68 13.46
CA TYR A 274 -37.80 -16.22 14.41
C TYR A 274 -37.75 -16.99 15.73
N GLU A 275 -37.63 -18.33 15.67
CA GLU A 275 -37.50 -19.16 16.87
C GLU A 275 -36.24 -18.82 17.66
N LEU A 276 -35.10 -18.68 16.97
CA LEU A 276 -33.82 -18.35 17.62
C LEU A 276 -33.82 -16.94 18.25
N TYR A 277 -34.49 -15.97 17.64
CA TYR A 277 -34.51 -14.57 18.08
C TYR A 277 -35.58 -14.27 19.15
N LYS A 278 -36.81 -14.78 19.00
CA LYS A 278 -37.92 -14.44 19.92
C LYS A 278 -38.02 -15.34 21.13
N ILE A 279 -37.84 -16.66 20.97
CA ILE A 279 -38.01 -17.62 22.07
C ILE A 279 -36.90 -17.48 23.13
N ARG A 280 -35.71 -17.00 22.73
CA ARG A 280 -34.61 -16.69 23.66
C ARG A 280 -34.80 -15.41 24.48
N ARG A 281 -35.61 -14.45 24.02
CA ARG A 281 -35.89 -13.19 24.75
C ARG A 281 -37.09 -13.28 25.70
N GLU A 282 -37.85 -14.37 25.62
CA GLU A 282 -38.99 -14.67 26.50
C GLU A 282 -38.61 -15.56 27.71
N LYS A 283 -37.33 -15.90 27.86
CA LYS A 283 -36.73 -16.55 29.05
C LYS A 283 -35.78 -15.60 29.76
#